data_AF-A0AAW2NZY6-F1
#
_entry.id   AF-A0AAW2NZY6-F1
#
_cell.length_a   1.000
_cell.length_b   1.000
_cell.length_c   1.000
_cell.angle_alpha   90.00
_cell.angle_beta   90.00
_cell.angle_gamma   90.00
#
_symmetry.space_group_name_H-M   'P 1'
#
loop_
_entity.id
_entity.type
_entity.pdbx_description
1 polymer ?
#
loop_
_entity_poly.entity_id
_entity_poly.type
_entity_poly.pdbx_seq_one_letter_code
_entity_poly.pdbx_strand_id
1 'polypeptide(L)'
;MGELDRKYITEEQGPEKYSVSKFIRYQMVEDRSVAEQTHEIINLEHALVDAEMKLPEKFLVMSIVDKFPKSWENFGMALKYLKGRLSLDDLMIAINIEEEHGNQTHKMSVEHQSRANLIMKKQKVNKINSNLQAIHKGKTAKI
;
A
#
# COMPACT_ATOMS: atom_id res chain seq x y z
N MET A 1 31.20 -27.34 -22.33
CA MET A 1 30.85 -25.96 -21.94
C MET A 1 30.42 -26.01 -20.49
N GLY A 2 31.24 -25.45 -19.60
CA GLY A 2 31.14 -25.62 -18.15
C GLY A 2 30.20 -24.60 -17.54
N GLU A 3 29.66 -24.91 -16.36
CA GLU A 3 28.69 -24.07 -15.63
C GLU A 3 29.19 -22.67 -15.25
N LEU A 4 30.49 -22.41 -15.43
CA LEU A 4 31.09 -21.09 -15.26
C LEU A 4 30.72 -20.12 -16.38
N ASP A 5 30.47 -20.60 -17.60
CA ASP A 5 30.10 -19.74 -18.73
C ASP A 5 28.73 -19.08 -18.53
N ARG A 6 27.82 -19.70 -17.74
CA ARG A 6 26.50 -19.14 -17.47
C ARG A 6 26.52 -17.96 -16.49
N LYS A 7 27.57 -17.82 -15.66
CA LYS A 7 27.66 -16.73 -14.68
C LYS A 7 28.28 -15.46 -15.27
N TYR A 8 29.12 -15.61 -16.30
CA TYR A 8 29.82 -14.51 -16.98
C TYR A 8 29.05 -13.88 -18.14
N ILE A 9 28.08 -14.57 -18.76
CA ILE A 9 27.26 -14.00 -19.85
C ILE A 9 26.36 -12.84 -19.38
N THR A 10 26.17 -12.66 -18.07
CA THR A 10 25.39 -11.54 -17.52
C THR A 10 26.19 -10.22 -17.43
N GLU A 11 27.53 -10.28 -17.45
CA GLU A 11 28.41 -9.09 -17.41
C GLU A 11 28.67 -8.50 -18.81
N GLU A 12 28.34 -9.22 -19.88
CA GLU A 12 28.59 -8.78 -21.26
C GLU A 12 27.44 -7.96 -21.88
N GLN A 13 26.45 -7.59 -21.06
CA GLN A 13 25.42 -6.62 -21.43
C GLN A 13 25.74 -5.36 -20.63
N GLY A 14 26.41 -4.40 -21.28
CA GLY A 14 26.92 -3.19 -20.61
C GLY A 14 25.88 -2.54 -19.68
N PRO A 15 26.35 -1.76 -18.68
CA PRO A 15 25.51 -1.20 -17.60
C PRO A 15 24.22 -0.54 -18.10
N GLU A 16 24.24 0.03 -19.31
CA GLU A 16 23.11 0.61 -20.04
C GLU A 16 21.97 -0.39 -20.34
N LYS A 17 22.28 -1.58 -20.88
CA LYS A 17 21.28 -2.61 -21.22
C LYS A 17 20.57 -3.13 -19.97
N TYR A 18 21.31 -3.20 -18.86
CA TYR A 18 20.76 -3.58 -17.56
C TYR A 18 19.81 -2.51 -17.00
N SER A 19 20.22 -1.23 -17.02
CA SER A 19 19.39 -0.10 -16.56
C SER A 19 18.08 0.02 -17.35
N VAL A 20 18.13 -0.07 -18.68
CA VAL A 20 16.93 -0.04 -19.54
C VAL A 20 15.99 -1.19 -19.19
N SER A 21 16.53 -2.40 -19.12
CA SER A 21 15.74 -3.59 -18.81
C SER A 21 15.10 -3.52 -17.42
N LYS A 22 15.80 -2.93 -16.44
CA LYS A 22 15.30 -2.75 -15.08
C LYS A 22 14.20 -1.68 -15.04
N PHE A 23 14.39 -0.54 -15.70
CA PHE A 23 13.36 0.51 -15.80
C PHE A 23 12.07 -0.01 -16.45
N ILE A 24 12.18 -0.70 -17.59
CA ILE A 24 11.02 -1.25 -18.31
C ILE A 24 10.27 -2.27 -17.45
N ARG A 25 10.98 -3.20 -16.80
CA ARG A 25 10.37 -4.28 -16.02
C ARG A 25 9.98 -3.91 -14.59
N TYR A 26 10.35 -2.72 -14.12
CA TYR A 26 9.98 -2.29 -12.77
C TYR A 26 8.46 -2.27 -12.63
N GLN A 27 7.94 -2.91 -11.59
CA GLN A 27 6.54 -2.80 -11.19
C GLN A 27 6.45 -2.58 -9.68
N MET A 28 5.61 -1.62 -9.27
CA MET A 28 5.40 -1.37 -7.85
C MET A 28 4.60 -2.49 -7.19
N VAL A 29 4.91 -2.72 -5.92
CA VAL A 29 4.23 -3.70 -5.07
C VAL A 29 3.36 -3.00 -4.02
N GLU A 30 2.31 -3.68 -3.56
CA GLU A 30 1.26 -3.15 -2.68
C GLU A 30 1.73 -2.85 -1.25
N ASP A 31 2.78 -3.52 -0.78
CA ASP A 31 3.23 -3.52 0.62
C ASP A 31 4.39 -2.54 0.90
N ARG A 32 4.72 -1.69 -0.06
CA ARG A 32 5.74 -0.65 0.07
C ARG A 32 5.16 0.71 -0.26
N SER A 33 5.81 1.76 0.25
CA SER A 33 5.46 3.14 -0.09
C SER A 33 5.54 3.36 -1.60
N VAL A 34 4.53 4.01 -2.17
CA VAL A 34 4.54 4.39 -3.59
C VAL A 34 5.51 5.55 -3.80
N ALA A 35 5.66 6.44 -2.82
CA ALA A 35 6.67 7.49 -2.83
C ALA A 35 8.11 6.91 -2.89
N GLU A 36 8.44 5.94 -2.02
CA GLU A 36 9.76 5.29 -2.03
C GLU A 36 10.04 4.57 -3.37
N GLN A 37 9.06 3.83 -3.88
CA GLN A 37 9.18 3.12 -5.16
C GLN A 37 9.29 4.08 -6.35
N THR A 38 8.66 5.25 -6.27
CA THR A 38 8.81 6.31 -7.27
C THR A 38 10.24 6.85 -7.30
N HIS A 39 10.86 7.06 -6.14
CA HIS A 39 12.28 7.42 -6.07
C HIS A 39 13.20 6.34 -6.65
N GLU A 40 12.90 5.06 -6.46
CA GLU A 40 13.66 3.97 -7.11
C GLU A 40 13.59 4.07 -8.64
N ILE A 41 12.43 4.40 -9.21
CA ILE A 41 12.27 4.60 -10.67
C ILE A 41 13.04 5.83 -11.15
N ILE A 42 13.02 6.94 -10.40
CA ILE A 42 13.79 8.15 -10.72
C ILE A 42 15.29 7.84 -10.72
N ASN A 43 15.79 7.04 -9.77
CA ASN A 43 17.19 6.61 -9.76
C ASN A 43 17.55 5.75 -10.98
N LEU A 44 16.61 4.94 -11.48
CA LEU A 44 16.81 4.20 -12.73
C LEU A 44 16.85 5.15 -13.93
N GLU A 45 16.02 6.20 -13.95
CA GLU A 45 16.07 7.22 -14.99
C GLU A 45 17.39 7.99 -14.98
N HIS A 46 17.92 8.36 -13.80
CA HIS A 46 19.25 8.97 -13.71
C HIS A 46 20.35 8.08 -14.30
N ALA A 47 20.31 6.78 -14.03
CA ALA A 47 21.24 5.82 -14.64
C ALA A 47 21.07 5.70 -16.17
N LEU A 48 19.87 5.99 -16.71
CA LEU A 48 19.65 6.09 -18.16
C LEU A 48 20.22 7.39 -18.71
N VAL A 49 20.08 8.50 -17.99
CA VAL A 49 20.67 9.80 -18.35
C VAL A 49 22.20 9.71 -18.41
N ASP A 50 22.83 9.04 -17.45
CA ASP A 50 24.28 8.77 -17.44
C ASP A 50 24.73 7.93 -18.64
N ALA A 51 23.82 7.11 -19.19
CA ALA A 51 23.99 6.32 -20.41
C ALA A 51 23.52 7.07 -21.68
N GLU A 52 23.39 8.40 -21.62
CA GLU A 52 22.94 9.27 -22.71
C GLU A 52 21.52 8.98 -23.25
N MET A 53 20.70 8.24 -22.50
CA MET A 53 19.32 7.87 -22.84
C MET A 53 18.30 8.73 -22.07
N LYS A 54 18.37 10.05 -22.24
CA LYS A 54 17.45 10.97 -21.57
C LYS A 54 16.00 10.76 -22.02
N LEU A 55 15.11 10.58 -21.05
CA LEU A 55 13.67 10.44 -21.30
C LEU A 55 12.98 11.81 -21.26
N PRO A 56 11.97 12.06 -22.13
CA PRO A 56 11.10 13.22 -21.94
C PRO A 56 10.38 13.13 -20.59
N GLU A 57 10.33 14.22 -19.83
CA GLU A 57 9.71 14.24 -18.49
C GLU A 57 8.27 13.66 -18.51
N LYS A 58 7.47 14.06 -19.51
CA LYS A 58 6.10 13.52 -19.69
C LYS A 58 6.08 12.00 -19.82
N PHE A 59 7.07 11.42 -20.50
CA PHE A 59 7.19 9.96 -20.63
C PHE A 59 7.51 9.32 -19.29
N LEU A 60 8.42 9.90 -18.51
CA LEU A 60 8.76 9.41 -17.17
C LEU A 60 7.55 9.45 -16.24
N VAL A 61 6.85 10.59 -16.18
CA VAL A 61 5.64 10.77 -15.35
C VAL A 61 4.59 9.72 -15.70
N MET A 62 4.26 9.56 -16.99
CA MET A 62 3.27 8.55 -17.41
C MET A 62 3.75 7.12 -17.12
N SER A 63 5.05 6.85 -17.28
CA SER A 63 5.63 5.55 -16.96
C SER A 63 5.52 5.21 -15.46
N ILE A 64 5.70 6.19 -14.57
CA ILE A 64 5.53 6.00 -13.12
C ILE A 64 4.06 5.70 -12.81
N VAL A 65 3.12 6.48 -13.38
CA VAL A 65 1.67 6.26 -13.17
C VAL A 65 1.23 4.89 -13.68
N ASP A 66 1.75 4.42 -14.81
CA ASP A 66 1.47 3.08 -15.34
C ASP A 66 2.05 1.94 -14.48
N LYS A 67 3.05 2.25 -13.64
CA LYS A 67 3.70 1.29 -12.73
C LYS A 67 3.08 1.26 -11.34
N PHE A 68 2.03 2.04 -11.08
CA PHE A 68 1.35 2.04 -9.80
C PHE A 68 0.81 0.64 -9.43
N PRO A 69 0.74 0.32 -8.13
CA PRO A 69 0.09 -0.90 -7.67
C PRO A 69 -1.42 -0.81 -7.90
N LYS A 70 -2.12 -1.95 -7.86
CA LYS A 70 -3.54 -2.01 -8.22
C LYS A 70 -4.41 -1.22 -7.25
N SER A 71 -4.05 -1.15 -5.98
CA SER A 71 -4.78 -0.32 -5.00
C SER A 71 -4.76 1.18 -5.33
N TRP A 72 -3.85 1.64 -6.20
CA TRP A 72 -3.72 3.03 -6.65
C TRP A 72 -4.35 3.29 -8.03
N GLU A 73 -5.08 2.34 -8.61
CA GLU A 73 -5.65 2.43 -9.96
C GLU A 73 -6.52 3.68 -10.14
N ASN A 74 -7.41 3.98 -9.20
CA ASN A 74 -8.29 5.16 -9.27
C ASN A 74 -7.50 6.47 -9.28
N PHE A 75 -6.48 6.59 -8.42
CA PHE A 75 -5.60 7.75 -8.37
C PHE A 75 -4.80 7.89 -9.67
N GLY A 76 -4.23 6.78 -10.17
CA GLY A 76 -3.52 6.76 -11.45
C GLY A 76 -4.40 7.17 -12.63
N MET A 77 -5.66 6.72 -12.67
CA MET A 77 -6.63 7.18 -13.68
C MET A 77 -6.90 8.68 -13.56
N ALA A 78 -7.09 9.21 -12.35
CA ALA A 78 -7.32 10.63 -12.13
C ALA A 78 -6.16 11.49 -12.68
N LEU A 79 -4.91 11.06 -12.45
CA LEU A 79 -3.73 11.75 -12.98
C LEU A 79 -3.66 11.72 -14.52
N LYS A 80 -4.05 10.61 -15.16
CA LYS A 80 -4.07 10.50 -16.64
C LYS A 80 -5.06 11.46 -17.30
N TYR A 81 -6.17 11.76 -16.63
CA TYR A 81 -7.21 12.68 -17.12
C TYR A 81 -7.05 14.12 -16.61
N LEU A 82 -6.04 14.39 -15.79
CA LEU A 82 -5.76 15.72 -15.28
C LEU A 82 -5.46 16.67 -16.45
N LYS A 83 -6.20 17.78 -16.52
CA LYS A 83 -5.97 18.80 -17.54
C LYS A 83 -4.72 19.61 -17.19
N GLY A 84 -3.78 19.69 -18.12
CA GLY A 84 -2.54 20.46 -17.98
C GLY A 84 -1.30 19.60 -18.12
N ARG A 85 -0.13 20.21 -17.92
CA ARG A 85 1.14 19.48 -17.81
C ARG A 85 1.33 19.09 -16.36
N LEU A 86 1.45 17.79 -16.10
CA LEU A 86 1.87 17.26 -14.81
C LEU A 86 3.40 17.13 -14.83
N SER A 87 4.10 17.86 -13.96
CA SER A 87 5.55 17.71 -13.78
C SER A 87 5.88 16.53 -12.86
N LEU A 88 7.16 16.14 -12.83
CA LEU A 88 7.63 15.11 -11.90
C LEU A 88 7.46 15.53 -10.43
N ASP A 89 7.71 16.80 -10.12
CA ASP A 89 7.56 17.34 -8.77
C ASP A 89 6.09 17.36 -8.33
N ASP A 90 5.18 17.79 -9.22
CA ASP A 90 3.74 17.76 -8.96
C ASP A 90 3.26 16.34 -8.68
N LEU A 91 3.74 15.36 -9.48
CA LEU A 91 3.42 13.94 -9.27
C LEU A 91 3.89 13.47 -7.89
N MET A 92 5.13 13.79 -7.50
CA MET A 92 5.68 13.36 -6.22
C MET A 92 4.92 13.95 -5.03
N ILE A 93 4.53 15.23 -5.12
CA ILE A 93 3.68 15.86 -4.09
C ILE A 93 2.32 15.15 -4.02
N ALA A 94 1.68 14.90 -5.16
CA ALA A 94 0.38 14.24 -5.20
C ALA A 94 0.44 12.81 -4.62
N ILE A 95 1.50 12.06 -4.90
CA ILE A 95 1.71 10.71 -4.34
C ILE A 95 1.80 10.78 -2.81
N ASN A 96 2.62 11.67 -2.25
CA ASN A 96 2.76 11.77 -0.79
C ASN A 96 1.42 12.11 -0.12
N ILE A 97 0.65 13.03 -0.71
CA ILE A 97 -0.68 13.40 -0.21
C ILE A 97 -1.65 12.20 -0.22
N GLU A 98 -1.73 11.48 -1.34
CA GLU A 98 -2.61 10.31 -1.46
C GLU A 98 -2.21 9.19 -0.48
N GLU A 99 -0.92 8.95 -0.31
CA GLU A 99 -0.40 7.93 0.61
C GLU A 99 -0.73 8.26 2.07
N GLU A 100 -0.58 9.52 2.46
CA GLU A 100 -0.97 9.99 3.80
C GLU A 100 -2.48 9.85 4.04
N HIS A 101 -3.31 10.19 3.05
CA HIS A 101 -4.77 10.03 3.14
C HIS A 101 -5.19 8.56 3.27
N GLY A 102 -4.60 7.65 2.48
CA GLY A 102 -4.84 6.21 2.58
C GLY A 102 -4.49 5.66 3.97
N ASN A 103 -3.36 6.08 4.52
CA ASN A 103 -2.92 5.67 5.85
C ASN A 103 -3.84 6.19 6.97
N GLN A 104 -4.38 7.40 6.84
CA GLN A 104 -5.30 7.97 7.82
C GLN A 104 -6.65 7.26 7.82
N THR A 105 -7.22 6.98 6.64
CA THR A 105 -8.49 6.24 6.53
C THR A 105 -8.37 4.81 7.05
N HIS A 106 -7.24 4.14 6.79
CA HIS A 106 -6.96 2.81 7.34
C HIS A 106 -6.85 2.83 8.87
N LYS A 107 -6.10 3.78 9.44
CA LYS A 107 -6.00 3.97 10.91
C LYS A 107 -7.37 4.22 11.55
N MET A 108 -8.18 5.10 10.96
CA MET A 108 -9.55 5.35 11.43
C MET A 108 -10.40 4.08 11.37
N SER A 109 -10.36 3.30 10.29
CA SER A 109 -11.11 2.04 10.17
C SER A 109 -10.71 1.02 11.23
N VAL A 110 -9.41 0.83 11.46
CA VAL A 110 -8.89 -0.08 12.50
C VAL A 110 -9.27 0.39 13.90
N GLU A 111 -9.24 1.70 14.17
CA GLU A 111 -9.66 2.26 15.46
C GLU A 111 -11.16 2.03 15.71
N HIS A 112 -12.01 2.28 14.71
CA HIS A 112 -13.45 2.04 14.81
C HIS A 112 -13.78 0.56 15.04
N GLN A 113 -13.09 -0.36 14.34
CA GLN A 113 -13.22 -1.80 14.58
C GLN A 113 -12.74 -2.21 15.98
N SER A 114 -11.62 -1.64 16.45
CA SER A 114 -11.08 -1.91 17.78
C SER A 114 -12.00 -1.42 18.90
N ARG A 115 -12.59 -0.23 18.73
CA ARG A 115 -13.61 0.31 19.66
C ARG A 115 -14.88 -0.52 19.69
N ALA A 116 -15.36 -1.01 18.54
CA ALA A 116 -16.51 -1.90 18.47
C ALA A 116 -16.28 -3.22 19.24
N ASN A 117 -15.08 -3.80 19.11
CA ASN A 117 -14.69 -5.03 19.81
C ASN A 117 -14.58 -4.85 21.34
N LEU A 118 -14.19 -3.67 21.83
CA LEU A 118 -14.13 -3.36 23.27
C LEU A 118 -15.53 -3.27 23.91
N ILE A 119 -16.50 -2.69 23.21
CA ILE A 119 -17.87 -2.53 23.71
C ILE A 119 -18.58 -3.91 23.78
N MET A 120 -18.38 -4.76 22.77
CA MET A 120 -19.03 -6.08 22.70
C MET A 120 -18.49 -7.06 23.75
N LYS A 121 -17.21 -6.98 24.13
CA LYS A 121 -16.66 -7.81 25.23
C LYS A 121 -17.20 -7.41 26.61
N LYS A 122 -17.56 -6.14 26.85
CA LYS A 122 -18.12 -5.70 28.13
C LYS A 122 -19.57 -6.12 28.37
N GLN A 123 -20.32 -6.50 27.34
CA GLN A 123 -21.72 -6.91 27.48
C GLN A 123 -21.93 -8.42 27.72
N LYS A 124 -20.87 -9.25 27.66
CA LYS A 124 -21.00 -10.73 27.76
C LYS A 124 -20.78 -11.34 29.16
N VAL A 125 -20.70 -10.54 30.25
CA VAL A 125 -20.41 -11.09 31.61
C VAL A 125 -21.63 -11.20 32.54
N ASN A 126 -22.82 -10.68 32.18
CA ASN A 126 -23.99 -10.77 33.08
C ASN A 126 -25.06 -11.75 32.59
N LYS A 127 -24.75 -13.05 32.54
CA LYS A 127 -25.80 -14.07 32.30
C LYS A 127 -25.45 -15.49 32.75
N ILE A 128 -24.89 -15.66 33.96
CA ILE A 128 -24.96 -16.96 34.65
C ILE A 128 -25.13 -16.69 36.14
N ASN A 129 -26.36 -16.82 36.63
CA ASN A 129 -26.71 -17.38 37.95
C ASN A 129 -28.20 -17.14 38.23
N SER A 130 -29.03 -18.05 37.75
CA SER A 130 -30.38 -18.23 38.28
C SER A 130 -30.62 -19.73 38.40
N ASN A 131 -30.21 -20.29 39.54
CA ASN A 131 -30.93 -21.37 40.22
C ASN A 131 -30.21 -21.69 41.53
N LEU A 132 -30.92 -21.56 42.65
CA LEU A 132 -31.13 -22.62 43.65
C LEU A 132 -31.80 -22.06 44.92
N GLN A 133 -32.95 -22.68 45.25
CA GLN A 133 -33.51 -22.91 46.60
C GLN A 133 -34.27 -21.77 47.33
N ALA A 134 -35.59 -21.94 47.43
CA ALA A 134 -36.34 -21.66 48.66
C ALA A 134 -37.57 -22.59 48.74
N ILE A 135 -37.37 -23.78 49.29
CA ILE A 135 -38.42 -24.70 49.72
C ILE A 135 -38.56 -24.54 51.25
N HIS A 136 -39.80 -24.32 51.71
CA HIS A 136 -40.37 -24.54 53.06
C HIS A 136 -40.09 -23.57 54.24
N LYS A 137 -41.13 -22.82 54.68
CA LYS A 137 -41.93 -23.01 55.96
C LYS A 137 -42.45 -21.68 56.58
N GLY A 138 -43.71 -21.71 57.04
CA GLY A 138 -44.27 -20.81 58.07
C GLY A 138 -45.62 -20.16 57.71
N LYS A 139 -46.76 -20.89 57.71
CA LYS A 139 -47.75 -21.06 58.80
C LYS A 139 -48.52 -19.78 59.27
N THR A 140 -49.86 -19.86 59.13
CA THR A 140 -50.96 -19.40 60.03
C THR A 140 -51.24 -17.88 60.13
N ALA A 141 -52.47 -17.34 60.24
CA ALA A 141 -53.81 -17.88 60.53
C ALA A 141 -54.93 -16.84 60.20
N LYS A 142 -56.17 -17.33 59.98
CA LYS A 142 -57.47 -16.94 60.63
C LYS A 142 -57.93 -15.45 60.55
N ILE A 143 -59.20 -15.11 60.35
CA ILE A 143 -60.52 -15.78 60.48
C ILE A 143 -61.38 -15.31 59.30
#